data_AF-A0A943AVF0-F1
#
_entry.id   AF-A0A943AVF0-F1
#
_cell.length_a   1.000
_cell.length_b   1.000
_cell.length_c   1.000
_cell.angle_alpha   90.00
_cell.angle_beta   90.00
_cell.angle_gamma   90.00
#
_symmetry.space_group_name_H-M   'P 1'
#
loop_
_entity.id
_entity.type
_entity.pdbx_description
1 polymer ?
#
loop_
_entity_poly.entity_id
_entity_poly.type
_entity_poly.pdbx_seq_one_letter_code
_entity_poly.pdbx_strand_id
1 'polypeptide(L)'
;MTELTFTIPGIEGEFTADYDELTSYKTNKQFAKSETEPAGMFDAFERVFAGHDEEYMERLGGSVEFTGVLMQAAFEAAKAKNSQDSSSSSKGTAQKS
;
A
#
# COMPACT_ATOMS: atom_id res chain seq x y z
N MET A 1 8.64 -0.35 10.13
CA MET A 1 8.39 0.58 9.02
C MET A 1 9.30 0.19 7.88
N THR A 2 8.71 -0.54 6.95
CA THR A 2 9.35 -0.95 5.71
C THR A 2 8.76 -0.10 4.61
N GLU A 3 9.55 0.78 4.01
CA GLU A 3 9.04 1.64 2.94
C GLU A 3 8.74 0.83 1.66
N LEU A 4 7.59 1.12 1.05
CA LEU A 4 7.15 0.62 -0.23
C LEU A 4 6.94 1.81 -1.17
N THR A 5 7.77 1.88 -2.21
CA THR A 5 7.63 2.86 -3.28
C THR A 5 6.81 2.27 -4.42
N PHE A 6 5.88 3.04 -4.97
CA PHE A 6 5.06 2.65 -6.11
C PHE A 6 4.67 3.85 -6.97
N THR A 7 4.22 3.58 -8.19
CA THR A 7 3.78 4.60 -9.16
C THR A 7 2.35 4.32 -9.61
N ILE A 8 1.55 5.36 -9.83
CA ILE A 8 0.20 5.23 -10.36
C ILE A 8 0.20 5.61 -11.85
N PRO A 9 -0.27 4.74 -12.77
CA PRO A 9 -0.34 5.07 -14.18
C PRO A 9 -1.15 6.35 -14.43
N GLY A 10 -0.55 7.31 -15.16
CA GLY A 10 -1.19 8.58 -15.48
C GLY A 10 -1.01 9.69 -14.44
N ILE A 11 -0.33 9.41 -13.32
CA ILE A 11 0.05 10.41 -12.31
C ILE A 11 1.57 10.51 -12.26
N GLU A 12 2.09 11.73 -12.32
CA GLU A 12 3.53 11.97 -12.20
C GLU A 12 4.00 11.86 -10.74
N GLY A 13 5.15 11.23 -10.57
CA GLY A 13 5.81 11.08 -9.28
C GLY A 13 5.68 9.68 -8.67
N GLU A 14 6.52 9.45 -7.67
CA GLU A 14 6.49 8.23 -6.87
C GLU A 14 5.70 8.49 -5.58
N PHE A 15 5.04 7.44 -5.12
CA PHE A 15 4.31 7.38 -3.86
C PHE A 15 5.03 6.42 -2.92
N THR A 16 5.05 6.74 -1.64
CA THR A 16 5.60 5.88 -0.59
C THR A 16 4.51 5.49 0.39
N ALA A 17 4.57 4.25 0.86
CA ALA A 17 3.69 3.73 1.89
C ALA A 17 4.44 2.80 2.85
N ASP A 18 3.94 2.65 4.08
CA ASP A 18 4.43 1.67 5.03
C ASP A 18 3.88 0.28 4.70
N TYR A 19 4.76 -0.60 4.25
CA TYR A 19 4.45 -1.99 3.93
C TYR A 19 3.99 -2.80 5.15
N ASP A 20 4.54 -2.51 6.33
CA ASP A 20 4.17 -3.22 7.56
C ASP A 20 2.72 -2.86 7.95
N GLU A 21 2.33 -1.59 7.79
CA GLU A 21 0.95 -1.14 7.99
C GLU A 21 0.02 -1.70 6.92
N LEU A 22 0.43 -1.72 5.64
CA LEU A 22 -0.38 -2.30 4.54
C LEU A 22 -0.66 -3.80 4.73
N THR A 23 0.25 -4.53 5.36
CA THR A 23 0.09 -5.97 5.62
C THR A 23 -0.47 -6.26 7.01
N SER A 24 -0.64 -5.23 7.84
CA SER A 24 -1.15 -5.35 9.20
C SER A 24 -2.62 -5.77 9.21
N TYR A 25 -2.95 -6.72 10.10
CA TYR A 25 -4.33 -7.13 10.33
C TYR A 25 -5.22 -5.97 10.79
N LYS A 26 -4.67 -5.04 11.56
CA LYS A 26 -5.42 -3.86 12.05
C LYS A 26 -5.90 -3.00 10.88
N THR A 27 -4.97 -2.65 10.00
CA THR A 27 -5.21 -1.84 8.82
C THR A 27 -6.17 -2.52 7.86
N ASN A 28 -5.95 -3.81 7.56
CA ASN A 28 -6.86 -4.60 6.73
C ASN A 28 -8.28 -4.66 7.30
N LYS A 29 -8.43 -4.78 8.63
CA LYS A 29 -9.73 -4.77 9.30
C LYS A 29 -10.41 -3.40 9.24
N GLN A 30 -9.66 -2.31 9.36
CA GLN A 30 -10.20 -0.94 9.22
C GLN A 30 -10.68 -0.69 7.79
N PHE A 31 -9.94 -1.16 6.78
CA PHE A 31 -10.36 -1.09 5.38
C PHE A 31 -11.59 -1.94 5.08
N ALA A 32 -11.67 -3.17 5.59
CA ALA A 32 -12.84 -4.03 5.43
C ALA A 32 -14.12 -3.46 6.07
N LYS A 33 -13.97 -2.56 7.04
CA LYS A 33 -15.08 -1.87 7.73
C LYS A 33 -15.38 -0.49 7.18
N SER A 34 -14.64 -0.02 6.17
CA SER A 34 -14.75 1.34 5.62
C SER A 34 -16.17 1.70 5.16
N GLU A 35 -16.94 0.73 4.65
CA GLU A 35 -18.35 0.93 4.26
C GLU A 35 -19.26 1.29 5.46
N THR A 36 -18.93 0.84 6.67
CA THR A 36 -19.72 1.06 7.88
C THR A 36 -19.10 2.06 8.85
N GLU A 37 -17.78 2.24 8.81
CA GLU A 37 -16.99 3.05 9.74
C GLU A 37 -15.92 3.86 8.97
N PRO A 38 -16.31 4.91 8.21
CA PRO A 38 -15.38 5.65 7.35
C PRO A 38 -14.32 6.43 8.14
N ALA A 39 -14.60 6.82 9.39
CA ALA A 39 -13.61 7.49 10.25
C ALA A 39 -12.36 6.63 10.49
N GLY A 40 -12.54 5.30 10.65
CA GLY A 40 -11.42 4.38 10.85
C GLY A 40 -10.55 4.18 9.61
N MET A 41 -11.07 4.51 8.43
CA MET A 41 -10.33 4.45 7.17
C MET A 41 -9.30 5.57 7.08
N PHE A 42 -9.68 6.82 7.39
CA PHE A 42 -8.75 7.97 7.34
C PHE A 42 -7.57 7.80 8.30
N ASP A 43 -7.85 7.31 9.51
CA ASP A 43 -6.84 6.97 10.53
C ASP A 43 -5.85 5.88 10.05
N ALA A 44 -6.33 4.94 9.24
CA ALA A 44 -5.48 3.92 8.62
C ALA A 44 -4.69 4.48 7.44
N PHE A 45 -5.30 5.39 6.69
CA PHE A 45 -4.71 6.09 5.56
C PHE A 45 -3.49 6.92 5.98
N GLU A 46 -3.66 7.77 7.00
CA GLU A 46 -2.59 8.60 7.55
C GLU A 46 -1.41 7.76 8.06
N ARG A 47 -1.68 6.58 8.66
CA ARG A 47 -0.64 5.64 9.06
C ARG A 47 0.09 5.01 7.88
N VAL A 48 -0.64 4.54 6.88
CA VAL A 48 -0.06 3.90 5.69
C VAL A 48 0.83 4.88 4.93
N PHE A 49 0.41 6.14 4.79
CA PHE A 49 1.17 7.14 4.05
C PHE A 49 2.04 8.05 4.93
N ALA A 50 2.14 7.74 6.23
CA ALA A 50 2.92 8.50 7.21
C ALA A 50 2.64 10.02 7.19
N GLY A 51 1.39 10.41 6.97
CA GLY A 51 0.95 11.82 6.89
C GLY A 51 1.17 12.50 5.53
N HIS A 52 1.63 11.77 4.50
CA HIS A 52 1.73 12.29 3.13
C HIS A 52 0.42 12.13 2.33
N ASP A 53 -0.63 11.61 2.94
CA ASP A 53 -1.90 11.34 2.26
C ASP A 53 -2.55 12.61 1.69
N GLU A 54 -2.52 13.74 2.39
CA GLU A 54 -3.05 15.00 1.86
C GLU A 54 -2.29 15.45 0.60
N GLU A 55 -0.95 15.43 0.63
CA GLU A 55 -0.11 15.81 -0.52
C GLU A 55 -0.35 14.89 -1.72
N TYR A 56 -0.47 13.58 -1.48
CA TYR A 56 -0.75 12.61 -2.53
C TYR A 56 -2.15 12.78 -3.10
N MET A 57 -3.14 13.10 -2.27
CA MET A 57 -4.49 13.41 -2.70
C MET A 57 -4.56 14.69 -3.53
N GLU A 58 -3.80 15.73 -3.18
CA GLU A 58 -3.66 16.94 -4.01
C GLU A 58 -3.07 16.62 -5.38
N ARG A 59 -2.01 15.80 -5.45
CA ARG A 59 -1.42 15.36 -6.72
C ARG A 59 -2.38 14.54 -7.59
N LEU A 60 -3.25 13.77 -6.96
CA LEU A 60 -4.28 12.99 -7.64
C LEU A 60 -5.46 13.85 -8.14
N GLY A 61 -5.54 15.13 -7.75
CA GLY A 61 -6.59 16.05 -8.17
C GLY A 61 -7.62 16.39 -7.08
N GLY A 62 -7.35 16.03 -5.81
CA GLY A 62 -8.07 16.53 -4.64
C GLY A 62 -9.48 15.96 -4.42
N SER A 63 -9.81 14.82 -5.04
CA SER A 63 -11.13 14.17 -4.89
C SER A 63 -11.04 12.88 -4.09
N VAL A 64 -12.04 12.63 -3.24
CA VAL A 64 -12.20 11.38 -2.46
C VAL A 64 -12.31 10.12 -3.33
N GLU A 65 -12.65 10.26 -4.60
CA GLU A 65 -12.65 9.16 -5.57
C GLU A 65 -11.23 8.59 -5.77
N PHE A 66 -10.20 9.45 -5.62
CA PHE A 66 -8.80 9.05 -5.81
C PHE A 66 -8.19 8.38 -4.57
N THR A 67 -8.78 8.53 -3.38
CA THR A 67 -8.35 7.81 -2.18
C THR A 67 -8.44 6.29 -2.40
N GLY A 68 -9.48 5.83 -3.09
CA GLY A 68 -9.61 4.41 -3.46
C GLY A 68 -8.50 3.94 -4.43
N VAL A 69 -8.17 4.77 -5.41
CA VAL A 69 -7.12 4.48 -6.41
C VAL A 69 -5.74 4.39 -5.75
N LEU A 70 -5.40 5.37 -4.91
CA LEU A 70 -4.12 5.43 -4.20
C LEU A 70 -3.92 4.20 -3.31
N MET A 71 -4.94 3.81 -2.56
CA MET A 71 -4.86 2.61 -1.73
C MET A 71 -4.83 1.31 -2.50
N GLN A 72 -5.61 1.20 -3.57
CA GLN A 72 -5.55 0.00 -4.41
C GLN A 72 -4.14 -0.19 -4.97
N ALA A 73 -3.52 0.87 -5.48
CA ALA A 73 -2.15 0.84 -5.98
C ALA A 73 -1.14 0.45 -4.89
N ALA A 74 -1.28 1.01 -3.68
CA ALA A 74 -0.43 0.64 -2.54
C ALA A 74 -0.57 -0.85 -2.15
N PHE A 75 -1.80 -1.37 -2.11
CA PHE A 75 -2.06 -2.78 -1.83
C PHE A 75 -1.54 -3.72 -2.92
N GLU A 76 -1.69 -3.36 -4.19
CA GLU A 76 -1.16 -4.12 -5.32
C GLU A 76 0.37 -4.17 -5.27
N ALA A 77 1.03 -3.04 -5.00
CA ALA A 77 2.47 -2.96 -4.83
C ALA A 77 2.95 -3.81 -3.63
N ALA A 78 2.22 -3.80 -2.50
CA ALA A 78 2.55 -4.63 -1.35
C ALA A 78 2.43 -6.13 -1.67
N LYS A 79 1.36 -6.54 -2.36
CA LYS A 79 1.18 -7.93 -2.81
C LYS A 79 2.28 -8.37 -3.79
N ALA A 80 2.69 -7.48 -4.69
CA ALA A 80 3.77 -7.74 -5.64
C ALA A 80 5.11 -7.96 -4.91
N LYS A 81 5.45 -7.09 -3.94
CA LYS A 81 6.65 -7.21 -3.10
C LYS A 81 6.66 -8.52 -2.30
N ASN A 82 5.52 -8.89 -1.69
CA ASN A 82 5.39 -10.15 -0.96
C ASN A 82 5.60 -11.38 -1.86
N SER A 83 5.09 -11.33 -3.09
CA SER A 83 5.22 -12.40 -4.08
C SER A 83 6.65 -12.55 -4.63
N GLN A 84 7.39 -11.43 -4.77
CA GLN A 84 8.81 -11.43 -5.15
C GLN A 84 9.73 -11.98 -4.06
N ASP A 85 9.45 -11.66 -2.80
CA ASP A 85 10.23 -12.18 -1.66
C ASP A 85 10.04 -13.71 -1.51
N SER A 86 8.79 -14.16 -1.67
CA SER A 86 8.41 -15.58 -1.65
C SER A 86 9.04 -16.39 -2.81
N SER A 87 9.29 -15.77 -3.95
CA SER A 87 9.92 -16.43 -5.11
C SER A 87 11.45 -16.43 -5.06
N SER A 88 12.07 -15.49 -4.34
CA SER A 88 13.53 -15.47 -4.13
C SER A 88 14.02 -16.56 -3.17
N SER A 89 13.12 -17.17 -2.39
CA SER A 89 13.44 -18.27 -1.46
C SER A 89 13.52 -19.67 -2.12
N SER A 90 13.29 -19.79 -3.42
CA SER A 90 13.23 -21.09 -4.12
C SER A 90 14.48 -21.48 -4.93
N LYS A 91 15.59 -20.75 -4.84
CA LYS A 91 16.80 -21.02 -5.63
C LYS A 91 18.01 -21.37 -4.75
N GLY A 92 17.98 -22.56 -4.16
CA GLY A 92 19.06 -22.94 -3.23
C GLY A 92 19.14 -24.39 -2.78
N THR A 93 18.97 -25.39 -3.66
CA THR A 93 19.61 -26.72 -3.48
C THR A 93 19.88 -27.38 -4.84
N ALA A 94 20.81 -26.80 -5.60
CA ALA A 94 21.58 -27.59 -6.55
C ALA A 94 22.57 -28.44 -5.74
N GLN A 95 22.19 -29.66 -5.34
CA GLN A 95 23.13 -30.62 -4.76
C GLN A 95 23.41 -31.72 -5.77
N LYS A 96 24.63 -31.65 -6.33
CA LYS A 96 25.33 -32.73 -7.04
C LYS A 96 25.30 -34.03 -6.21
N SER A 97 25.08 -35.16 -6.86
CA SER A 97 26.00 -36.32 -6.97
C SER A 97 25.31 -37.47 -7.69
#